data_AF-A0A7L7M8U4-F1
#
_entry.id   AF-A0A7L7M8U4-F1
#
_cell.length_a   1.000
_cell.length_b   1.000
_cell.length_c   1.000
_cell.angle_alpha   90.00
_cell.angle_beta   90.00
_cell.angle_gamma   90.00
#
_symmetry.space_group_name_H-M   'P 1'
#
loop_
_entity.id
_entity.type
_entity.pdbx_description
1 polymer ?
#
loop_
_entity_poly.entity_id
_entity_poly.type
_entity_poly.pdbx_seq_one_letter_code
_entity_poly.pdbx_strand_id
1 'polypeptide(L)'
;MSESEAVGPGIGEGPAKAISVSLPEGTVLALRGFAGPRGVSALIAAAVEEHLRNRMTTAYLAEYEEEHGSFSEDEKRSAADVWARAEQKENRWRATG
;
A
#
# COMPACT_ATOMS: atom_id res chain seq x y z
N MET A 1 11.11 26.99 -18.76
CA MET A 1 12.02 25.98 -18.16
C MET A 1 11.56 25.82 -16.73
N SER A 2 10.72 24.83 -16.45
CA SER A 2 10.31 24.55 -15.07
C SER A 2 11.33 23.56 -14.50
N GLU A 3 12.07 23.99 -13.51
CA GLU A 3 12.89 23.12 -12.68
C GLU A 3 11.99 21.98 -12.18
N SER A 4 12.31 20.75 -12.57
CA SER A 4 11.70 19.57 -11.96
C SER A 4 12.10 19.59 -10.50
N GLU A 5 11.20 20.07 -9.65
CA GLU A 5 11.28 19.92 -8.21
C GLU A 5 11.52 18.43 -7.96
N ALA A 6 12.69 18.09 -7.41
CA ALA A 6 13.07 16.70 -7.23
C ALA A 6 12.11 16.09 -6.21
N VAL A 7 11.09 15.39 -6.72
CA VAL A 7 10.16 14.62 -5.90
C VAL A 7 11.01 13.64 -5.08
N GLY A 8 10.96 13.79 -3.75
CA GLY A 8 11.64 12.88 -2.84
C GLY A 8 11.16 11.43 -3.04
N PRO A 9 11.88 10.43 -2.50
CA PRO A 9 11.48 9.03 -2.65
C PRO A 9 10.06 8.81 -2.11
N GLY A 10 9.25 8.05 -2.86
CA GLY A 10 7.93 7.61 -2.44
C GLY A 10 7.96 6.57 -1.32
N ILE A 11 6.78 6.16 -0.85
CA ILE A 11 6.67 5.13 0.19
C ILE A 11 7.28 3.81 -0.31
N GLY A 12 8.30 3.32 0.41
CA GLY A 12 9.04 2.09 0.08
C GLY A 12 10.18 2.30 -0.91
N GLU A 13 10.48 3.54 -1.31
CA GLU A 13 11.55 3.85 -2.26
C GLU A 13 12.81 4.36 -1.57
N GLY A 14 13.95 4.19 -2.24
CA GLY A 14 15.25 4.69 -1.79
C GLY A 14 16.02 3.73 -0.88
N PRO A 15 17.23 4.14 -0.44
CA PRO A 15 18.08 3.29 0.41
C PRO A 15 17.48 3.14 1.81
N ALA A 16 17.61 1.94 2.38
CA ALA A 16 17.17 1.65 3.74
C ALA A 16 17.88 2.56 4.75
N LYS A 17 17.09 3.20 5.62
CA LYS A 17 17.60 4.01 6.75
C LYS A 17 17.15 3.36 8.06
N ALA A 18 18.11 3.13 8.96
CA ALA A 18 17.80 2.59 10.27
C ALA A 18 17.19 3.67 11.17
N ILE A 19 16.11 3.32 11.86
CA ILE A 19 15.48 4.13 12.91
C ILE A 19 15.40 3.31 14.18
N SER A 20 15.43 3.97 15.34
CA SER A 20 15.24 3.31 16.64
C SER A 20 13.85 3.64 17.19
N VAL A 21 13.11 2.61 17.57
CA VAL A 21 11.78 2.73 18.18
C VAL A 21 11.68 1.80 19.38
N SER A 22 10.91 2.20 20.39
CA SER A 22 10.59 1.35 21.54
C SER A 22 9.25 0.66 21.32
N LEU A 23 9.20 -0.64 21.60
CA LEU A 23 7.99 -1.46 21.51
C LEU A 23 7.82 -2.24 22.82
N PRO A 24 6.58 -2.57 23.21
CA PRO A 24 6.34 -3.48 24.33
C PRO A 24 7.08 -4.82 24.11
N GLU A 25 7.66 -5.37 25.17
CA GLU A 25 8.44 -6.61 25.11
C GLU A 25 7.64 -7.76 24.49
N GLY A 26 6.36 -7.91 24.87
CA GLY A 26 5.46 -8.91 24.29
C GLY A 26 5.28 -8.76 22.77
N THR A 27 5.25 -7.52 22.26
CA THR A 27 5.18 -7.25 20.82
C THR A 27 6.47 -7.65 20.12
N VAL A 28 7.63 -7.40 20.73
CA VAL A 28 8.93 -7.81 20.17
C VAL A 28 9.01 -9.34 20.08
N LEU A 29 8.57 -10.06 21.11
CA LEU A 29 8.54 -11.52 21.12
C LEU A 29 7.61 -12.06 20.03
N ALA A 30 6.41 -11.50 19.91
CA ALA A 30 5.44 -11.88 18.87
C ALA A 30 6.00 -11.63 17.45
N LEU A 31 6.60 -10.45 17.21
CA LEU A 31 7.22 -10.11 15.93
C LEU A 31 8.34 -11.08 15.56
N ARG A 32 9.20 -11.44 16.52
CA ARG A 32 10.28 -12.42 16.29
C ARG A 32 9.73 -13.81 15.98
N GLY A 33 8.69 -14.24 16.69
CA GLY A 33 8.02 -15.51 16.41
C GLY A 33 7.37 -15.55 15.03
N PHE A 34 6.74 -14.45 14.60
CA PHE A 34 6.03 -14.37 13.32
C PHE A 34 6.96 -14.17 12.12
N ALA A 35 7.99 -13.32 12.23
CA ALA A 35 8.82 -12.92 11.09
C ALA A 35 9.68 -14.07 10.52
N GLY A 36 10.02 -15.07 11.34
CA GLY A 36 10.80 -16.22 10.91
C GLY A 36 12.08 -15.83 10.12
N PRO A 37 12.41 -16.54 9.02
CA PRO A 37 13.63 -16.28 8.24
C PRO A 37 13.60 -14.98 7.44
N ARG A 38 12.43 -14.34 7.26
CA ARG A 38 12.30 -13.08 6.51
C ARG A 38 12.74 -11.86 7.32
N GLY A 39 12.90 -12.02 8.64
CA GLY A 39 13.43 -10.99 9.52
C GLY A 39 12.40 -9.91 9.89
N VAL A 40 12.51 -9.42 11.13
CA VAL A 40 11.58 -8.44 11.70
C VAL A 40 11.55 -7.13 10.90
N SER A 41 12.70 -6.69 10.38
CA SER A 41 12.78 -5.44 9.62
C SER A 41 11.98 -5.46 8.32
N ALA A 42 12.03 -6.56 7.56
CA ALA A 42 11.28 -6.67 6.31
C ALA A 42 9.78 -6.75 6.58
N LEU A 43 9.37 -7.44 7.65
CA LEU A 43 7.98 -7.49 8.09
C LEU A 43 7.46 -6.10 8.47
N ILE A 44 8.22 -5.37 9.31
CA ILE A 44 7.83 -4.02 9.73
C ILE A 44 7.78 -3.09 8.53
N ALA A 45 8.77 -3.13 7.64
CA ALA A 45 8.79 -2.30 6.44
C ALA A 45 7.53 -2.51 5.59
N ALA A 46 7.20 -3.77 5.26
CA ALA A 46 6.01 -4.09 4.48
C ALA A 46 4.71 -3.60 5.16
N ALA A 47 4.56 -3.87 6.46
CA ALA A 47 3.37 -3.46 7.21
C ALA A 47 3.23 -1.93 7.31
N VAL A 48 4.35 -1.22 7.52
CA VAL A 48 4.36 0.25 7.60
C VAL A 48 4.08 0.86 6.22
N GLU A 49 4.67 0.35 5.15
CA GLU A 49 4.41 0.82 3.79
C GLU A 49 2.94 0.64 3.41
N GLU A 50 2.37 -0.55 3.66
CA GLU A 50 0.96 -0.83 3.43
C GLU A 50 0.06 0.13 4.22
N HIS A 51 0.36 0.33 5.52
CA HIS A 51 -0.40 1.25 6.37
C HIS A 51 -0.36 2.70 5.85
N LEU A 52 0.82 3.19 5.45
CA LEU A 52 0.97 4.54 4.95
C LEU A 52 0.27 4.73 3.60
N ARG A 53 0.41 3.77 2.66
CA ARG A 53 -0.29 3.80 1.38
C ARG A 53 -1.81 3.82 1.59
N ASN A 54 -2.34 2.92 2.41
CA ASN A 54 -3.77 2.86 2.71
C ASN A 54 -4.30 4.16 3.33
N ARG A 55 -3.52 4.78 4.23
CA ARG A 55 -3.87 6.05 4.84
C ARG A 55 -3.93 7.18 3.82
N MET A 56 -2.95 7.26 2.91
CA MET A 56 -2.94 8.25 1.83
C MET A 56 -4.12 8.04 0.87
N THR A 57 -4.38 6.79 0.46
CA THR A 57 -5.54 6.46 -0.40
C THR A 57 -6.86 6.83 0.28
N THR A 58 -7.00 6.55 1.58
CA THR A 58 -8.22 6.91 2.32
C THR A 58 -8.41 8.42 2.40
N ALA A 59 -7.33 9.16 2.69
CA ALA A 59 -7.38 10.63 2.74
C ALA A 59 -7.77 11.22 1.39
N TYR A 60 -7.16 10.73 0.31
CA TYR A 60 -7.48 11.15 -1.06
C TYR A 60 -8.95 10.87 -1.43
N LEU A 61 -9.44 9.67 -1.10
CA LEU A 61 -10.85 9.33 -1.36
C LEU A 61 -11.79 10.23 -0.57
N ALA A 62 -11.49 10.53 0.70
CA ALA A 62 -12.31 11.41 1.51
C ALA A 62 -12.38 12.84 0.96
N GLU A 63 -11.24 13.39 0.53
CA GLU A 63 -11.17 14.70 -0.14
C GLU A 63 -11.98 14.71 -1.44
N TYR A 64 -11.83 13.66 -2.26
CA TYR A 64 -12.60 13.52 -3.50
C TYR A 64 -14.10 13.46 -3.25
N GLU A 65 -14.55 12.66 -2.27
CA GLU A 65 -15.97 12.52 -1.92
C GLU A 65 -16.55 13.79 -1.29
N GLU A 66 -15.74 14.59 -0.59
CA GLU A 66 -16.14 15.92 -0.10
C GLU A 66 -16.44 16.87 -1.26
N GLU A 67 -15.61 16.84 -2.31
CA GLU A 67 -15.77 17.69 -3.50
C GLU A 67 -16.87 17.22 -4.46
N HIS A 68 -17.05 15.90 -4.62
CA HIS A 68 -17.86 15.32 -5.70
C HIS A 68 -19.06 14.48 -5.23
N GLY A 69 -19.17 14.22 -3.92
CA GLY A 69 -20.13 13.30 -3.33
C GLY A 69 -19.60 11.86 -3.26
N SER A 70 -20.16 11.08 -2.34
CA SER A 70 -19.78 9.67 -2.14
C SER A 70 -20.21 8.77 -3.29
N PHE A 71 -19.42 7.73 -3.56
CA PHE A 71 -19.76 6.72 -4.56
C PHE A 71 -20.96 5.87 -4.13
N SER A 72 -21.92 5.68 -5.03
CA SER A 72 -23.02 4.75 -4.86
C SER A 72 -22.56 3.29 -4.94
N GLU A 73 -23.36 2.38 -4.37
CA GLU A 73 -23.06 0.94 -4.41
C GLU A 73 -23.08 0.37 -5.85
N ASP A 74 -23.90 0.93 -6.74
CA ASP A 74 -23.94 0.51 -8.14
C ASP A 74 -22.69 0.98 -8.91
N GLU A 75 -22.16 2.17 -8.61
CA GLU A 75 -20.89 2.65 -9.17
C GLU A 75 -19.72 1.79 -8.70
N LYS A 76 -19.66 1.47 -7.39
CA LYS A 76 -18.64 0.58 -6.83
C LYS A 76 -18.70 -0.81 -7.46
N ARG A 77 -19.91 -1.37 -7.66
CA ARG A 77 -20.10 -2.68 -8.30
C ARG A 77 -19.66 -2.65 -9.76
N SER A 78 -20.04 -1.62 -10.51
CA SER A 78 -19.63 -1.44 -11.91
C SER A 78 -18.11 -1.36 -12.03
N ALA A 79 -17.45 -0.60 -11.14
CA ALA A 79 -15.99 -0.53 -11.09
C ALA A 79 -15.35 -1.89 -10.77
N ALA A 80 -15.88 -2.61 -9.77
CA ALA A 80 -15.38 -3.94 -9.41
C ALA A 80 -15.48 -4.93 -10.58
N ASP A 81 -16.57 -4.90 -11.34
CA ASP A 81 -16.75 -5.74 -12.53
C ASP A 81 -15.72 -5.42 -13.63
N VAL A 82 -15.37 -4.15 -13.83
CA VAL A 82 -14.33 -3.74 -14.78
C VAL A 82 -12.97 -4.28 -14.35
N TRP A 83 -12.62 -4.13 -13.06
CA TRP A 83 -11.38 -4.65 -12.49
C TRP A 83 -11.27 -6.17 -12.62
N ALA A 84 -12.31 -6.91 -12.24
CA ALA A 84 -12.33 -8.37 -12.32
C ALA A 84 -12.12 -8.86 -13.77
N ARG A 85 -12.68 -8.18 -14.77
CA ARG A 85 -12.45 -8.50 -16.19
C ARG A 85 -11.01 -8.23 -16.62
N ALA A 86 -10.40 -7.15 -16.13
CA ALA A 86 -9.01 -6.82 -16.42
C ALA A 86 -8.05 -7.89 -15.86
N GLU A 87 -8.25 -8.30 -14.60
CA GLU A 87 -7.45 -9.35 -13.96
C GLU A 87 -7.59 -10.70 -14.69
N GLN A 88 -8.81 -11.09 -15.06
CA GLN A 88 -9.03 -12.32 -15.83
C GLN A 88 -8.29 -12.31 -17.17
N LYS A 89 -8.29 -11.15 -17.84
CA LYS A 89 -7.53 -10.97 -19.09
C LYS A 89 -6.05 -11.16 -18.81
N GLU A 90 -5.46 -10.45 -17.83
CA GLU A 90 -4.04 -10.56 -17.48
C GLU A 90 -3.63 -11.99 -17.12
N ASN A 91 -4.40 -12.67 -16.28
CA ASN A 91 -4.14 -14.06 -15.90
C ASN A 91 -4.12 -14.99 -17.11
N ARG A 92 -5.01 -14.75 -18.10
CA ARG A 92 -4.99 -15.50 -19.36
C ARG A 92 -3.72 -15.24 -20.16
N TRP A 93 -3.28 -13.98 -20.27
CA TRP A 93 -2.03 -13.63 -20.94
C TRP A 93 -0.83 -14.34 -20.30
N ARG A 94 -0.73 -14.30 -18.96
CA ARG A 94 0.33 -14.97 -18.19
C ARG A 94 0.28 -16.51 -18.30
N ALA A 95 -0.88 -17.10 -18.59
CA ALA A 95 -1.01 -18.54 -18.78
C ALA A 95 -0.62 -19.01 -20.20
N THR A 96 -0.57 -18.10 -21.17
CA THR A 96 -0.26 -18.39 -22.57
C THR A 96 1.16 -18.01 -23.01
N GLY A 97 1.94 -17.35 -22.14
CA GLY A 97 3.35 -17.01 -22.37
C GLY A 97 4.25 -17.68 -21.35
#